data_AF-A0A3M1EPD3-F1
#
_entry.id   AF-A0A3M1EPD3-F1
#
_cell.length_a   1.000
_cell.length_b   1.000
_cell.length_c   1.000
_cell.angle_alpha   90.00
_cell.angle_beta   90.00
_cell.angle_gamma   90.00
#
_symmetry.space_group_name_H-M   'P 1'
#
loop_
_entity.id
_entity.type
_entity.pdbx_description
1 polymer ?
#
loop_
_entity_poly.entity_id
_entity_poly.type
_entity_poly.pdbx_seq_one_letter_code
_entity_poly.pdbx_strand_id
1 'polypeptide(L)' 'MFDAGCAVCNQLAAAIEEAAAGKLKALSINDPQAREWLEQAYLAGWEHQPYLVTVAGDQVQAYTGLG' A
#
# COMPACT_ATOMS: atom_id res chain seq x y z
N MET A 1 0.12 1.28 1.10
CA MET A 1 -0.21 0.03 1.81
C MET A 1 0.46 0.03 3.16
N PHE A 2 -0.24 -0.45 4.19
CA PHE A 2 0.23 -0.41 5.56
C PHE A 2 -0.01 -1.74 6.28
N ASP A 3 0.75 -1.97 7.34
CA ASP A 3 0.51 -3.08 8.26
C ASP A 3 -0.70 -2.74 9.13
N ALA A 4 -1.84 -3.36 8.85
CA ALA A 4 -3.08 -3.14 9.57
C ALA A 4 -3.11 -3.79 10.96
N GLY A 5 -2.03 -4.46 11.40
CA GLY A 5 -1.90 -5.07 12.72
C GLY A 5 -1.81 -4.09 13.90
N CYS A 6 -1.71 -2.78 13.65
CA CYS A 6 -1.58 -1.76 14.67
C CYS A 6 -2.72 -0.72 14.59
N ALA A 7 -3.39 -0.47 15.73
CA ALA A 7 -4.45 0.53 15.81
C ALA A 7 -3.96 1.95 15.44
N VAL A 8 -2.71 2.28 15.76
CA VAL A 8 -2.08 3.55 15.38
C VAL A 8 -1.84 3.61 13.87
N CYS A 9 -1.44 2.51 13.23
CA CYS A 9 -1.27 2.46 11.77
C CYS A 9 -2.59 2.68 11.04
N ASN A 10 -3.70 2.10 11.53
CA ASN A 10 -5.03 2.32 10.97
C ASN A 10 -5.47 3.79 11.09
N GLN A 11 -5.24 4.42 12.25
CA GLN A 11 -5.57 5.85 12.44
C GLN A 11 -4.72 6.76 11.55
N LEU A 12 -3.41 6.49 11.46
CA LEU A 12 -2.50 7.24 10.60
C LEU A 12 -2.87 7.09 9.12
N ALA A 13 -3.22 5.88 8.68
CA ALA A 13 -3.67 5.59 7.34
C ALA A 13 -4.92 6.42 6.96
N ALA A 14 -5.92 6.45 7.85
CA ALA A 14 -7.12 7.26 7.64
C ALA A 14 -6.81 8.76 7.56
N ALA A 15 -5.94 9.29 8.43
CA ALA A 15 -5.52 10.68 8.39
C ALA A 15 -4.78 11.04 7.10
N ILE A 16 -3.96 10.13 6.55
CA ILE A 16 -3.28 10.32 5.27
C ILE A 16 -4.28 10.36 4.11
N GLU A 17 -5.26 9.45 4.08
CA GLU A 17 -6.31 9.46 3.05
C GLU A 17 -7.10 10.78 3.05
N GLU A 18 -7.50 11.24 4.24
CA GLU A 18 -8.22 12.50 4.41
C GLU A 18 -7.40 13.69 3.91
N ALA A 19 -6.14 13.78 4.34
CA ALA A 19 -5.22 14.84 3.91
C ALA A 19 -4.91 14.80 2.40
N ALA A 20 -4.95 13.61 1.79
CA ALA A 20 -4.68 13.43 0.37
C ALA A 20 -5.86 13.84 -0.54
N ALA A 21 -7.04 14.15 0.02
CA ALA A 21 -8.22 14.61 -0.71
C ALA A 21 -8.55 13.72 -1.93
N GLY A 22 -8.53 12.40 -1.73
CA GLY A 22 -8.85 11.40 -2.76
C GLY A 22 -7.70 11.08 -3.73
N LYS A 23 -6.52 11.68 -3.56
CA LYS A 23 -5.32 11.35 -4.37
C LYS A 23 -4.63 10.07 -3.92
N LEU A 24 -4.82 9.66 -2.67
CA LEU A 24 -4.25 8.45 -2.09
C LEU A 24 -5.37 7.60 -1.49
N LYS A 25 -5.19 6.29 -1.60
CA LYS A 25 -5.96 5.27 -0.90
C LYS A 25 -5.01 4.43 -0.07
N ALA A 26 -5.30 4.31 1.21
CA ALA A 26 -4.62 3.44 2.15
C ALA A 26 -5.29 2.06 2.16
N LEU A 27 -4.57 1.07 1.65
CA LEU A 27 -4.98 -0.33 1.73
C LEU A 27 -4.15 -1.07 2.77
N SER A 28 -4.82 -1.94 3.52
CA SER A 28 -4.15 -2.95 4.33
C SER A 28 -3.38 -3.90 3.42
N ILE A 29 -2.19 -4.34 3.83
CA ILE A 29 -1.45 -5.37 3.10
C ILE A 29 -2.18 -6.74 3.08
N ASN A 30 -3.15 -6.92 3.98
CA ASN A 30 -4.03 -8.10 4.00
C ASN A 30 -5.22 -7.96 3.03
N ASP A 31 -5.41 -6.81 2.40
CA ASP A 31 -6.43 -6.63 1.37
C ASP A 31 -6.06 -7.48 0.13
N PRO A 32 -6.98 -8.30 -0.41
CA PRO A 32 -6.71 -9.12 -1.59
C PRO A 32 -6.17 -8.33 -2.78
N GLN A 33 -6.73 -7.14 -3.05
CA GLN A 33 -6.28 -6.28 -4.14
C GLN A 33 -4.86 -5.75 -3.88
N ALA A 34 -4.54 -5.45 -2.63
CA ALA A 34 -3.19 -5.03 -2.27
C ALA A 34 -2.16 -6.14 -2.53
N ARG A 35 -2.51 -7.39 -2.20
CA ARG A 35 -1.66 -8.55 -2.47
C ARG A 35 -1.45 -8.79 -3.96
N GLU A 36 -2.51 -8.72 -4.75
CA GLU A 36 -2.42 -8.86 -6.21
C GLU A 36 -1.47 -7.81 -6.81
N TRP A 37 -1.56 -6.56 -6.38
CA TRP A 37 -0.65 -5.51 -6.84
C TRP A 37 0.81 -5.74 -6.44
N LEU A 38 1.07 -6.23 -5.22
CA LEU A 38 2.45 -6.53 -4.79
C LEU A 38 3.03 -7.74 -5.54
N GLU A 39 2.21 -8.76 -5.81
CA GLU A 39 2.61 -9.92 -6.61
C GLU A 39 2.93 -9.54 -8.07
N GLN A 40 2.20 -8.56 -8.64
CA GLN A 40 2.51 -8.00 -9.96
C GLN A 40 3.80 -7.17 -9.96
N ALA A 41 4.04 -6.38 -8.91
CA ALA A 41 5.21 -5.51 -8.83
C ALA A 41 6.52 -6.25 -8.48
N TYR A 42 6.44 -7.31 -7.67
CA TYR A 42 7.60 -8.07 -7.18
C TYR A 42 7.48 -9.57 -7.54
N LEU A 43 7.89 -9.92 -8.77
CA LEU A 43 7.82 -11.29 -9.29
C LEU A 43 8.65 -12.32 -8.48
N ALA A 44 9.68 -11.88 -7.78
CA ALA A 44 10.53 -12.73 -6.93
C ALA A 44 9.96 -12.90 -5.50
N GLY A 45 8.82 -12.28 -5.19
CA GLY A 45 8.25 -12.20 -3.86
C GLY A 45 8.50 -10.85 -3.18
N TRP A 46 7.66 -10.54 -2.18
CA TRP A 46 7.68 -9.31 -1.40
C TRP A 46 7.69 -9.63 0.11
N GLU A 47 8.18 -8.69 0.91
CA GLU A 47 8.30 -8.84 2.37
C GLU A 47 7.16 -8.13 3.08
N HIS A 48 6.79 -8.57 4.28
CA HIS A 48 5.70 -7.94 5.02
C HIS A 48 6.13 -6.60 5.64
N GLN A 49 6.03 -5.53 4.86
CA GLN A 49 6.39 -4.15 5.24
C GLN A 49 5.46 -3.13 4.55
N PRO A 50 5.50 -1.85 4.94
CA PRO A 50 4.75 -0.81 4.24
C PRO A 50 5.25 -0.59 2.81
N TYR A 51 4.32 -0.37 1.88
CA TYR A 51 4.61 -0.08 0.48
C TYR A 51 3.85 1.15 -0.01
N LEU A 52 4.48 1.97 -0.85
CA LEU A 52 3.79 2.91 -1.72
C LEU A 52 3.56 2.23 -3.07
N VAL A 53 2.31 2.12 -3.49
CA VAL A 53 1.96 1.50 -4.77
C VAL A 53 1.31 2.53 -5.68
N THR A 54 1.81 2.59 -6.90
CA THR A 54 1.29 3.43 -7.98
C THR A 54 0.64 2.52 -9.01
N VAL A 55 -0.63 2.79 -9.34
CA VAL A 55 -1.40 2.02 -10.31
C VAL A 55 -1.82 2.96 -11.44
N ALA A 56 -1.34 2.69 -12.65
CA ALA A 56 -1.65 3.45 -13.85
C ALA A 56 -2.18 2.51 -14.94
N GLY A 57 -3.50 2.36 -15.01
CA GLY A 57 -4.12 1.31 -15.82
C GLY A 57 -3.67 -0.08 -15.34
N ASP A 58 -3.06 -0.85 -16.23
CA ASP A 58 -2.53 -2.19 -15.92
C ASP A 58 -1.09 -2.17 -15.39
N GLN A 59 -0.46 -1.00 -15.26
CA GLN A 59 0.89 -0.88 -14.74
C GLN A 59 0.86 -0.67 -13.23
N VAL A 60 1.54 -1.57 -12.51
CA VAL A 60 1.68 -1.52 -11.06
C VAL A 60 3.16 -1.38 -10.71
N GLN A 61 3.48 -0.36 -9.91
CA GLN A 61 4.82 -0.13 -9.38
C GLN A 61 4.73 0.00 -7.86
N ALA A 62 5.61 -0.68 -7.14
CA ALA A 62 5.61 -0.68 -5.69
C ALA A 62 6.99 -0.30 -5.14
N TYR A 63 7.01 0.62 -4.20
CA TYR A 63 8.19 1.15 -3.52
C TYR A 63 8.09 0.82 -2.03
N THR A 64 9.21 0.54 -1.39
CA THR A 64 9.29 0.39 0.06
C THR A 64 10.45 1.22 0.63
N GLY A 65 10.43 1.47 1.94
CA GLY A 65 11.41 2.33 2.60
C GLY A 65 11.25 3.82 2.29
N LEU A 66 12.25 4.60 2.70
CA LEU A 66 12.40 6.02 2.40
C LEU A 66 13.48 6.20 1.31
N GLY A 67 13.18 5.75 0.09
CA GLY A 67 14.07 5.89 -1.07
C GLY A 67 14.87 4.64 -1.39
#